data_AF-A0A959VZH8-F1
#
_entry.id   AF-A0A959VZH8-F1
#
_cell.length_a   1.000
_cell.length_b   1.000
_cell.length_c   1.000
_cell.angle_alpha   90.00
_cell.angle_beta   90.00
_cell.angle_gamma   90.00
#
_symmetry.space_group_name_H-M   'P 1'
#
loop_
_entity.id
_entity.type
_entity.pdbx_description
1 polymer ?
#
loop_
_entity_poly.entity_id
_entity_poly.type
_entity_poly.pdbx_seq_one_letter_code
_entity_poly.pdbx_strand_id
1 'polypeptide(L)'
;MRKVWGVVLATVAGLVSLFAFSSQASATTFCVPAFSAACTDNGTNQARALLSTAVTELGNDGQADKVIVAPGTLTESGSISASGNDPLEITGAGRDQTFVTTSATGNIFLLNSANRPGMKLSDLTLVVPASFPDSGGNGAAAQIKSAELNRVDVEVRNSESDVFASLLGNNVIRDMRIYAIEGAKVDWAFRSDSGTAAKTEIFGITIESPSYGFVVTEPNNRIEVSESAVIGPTSAGVWASSGGQVILENTLIETEGTSPITASSTSNDPSTVVSVVSSTFISHVANSFPAIEVNVPASITAGNVLTNISSSIIRGFDETWDLSVPIGPGFPTATLNIGHSNFSPVAAPGSGGTANVSSPTNINLDPKFAGENDYRLLPDSPSIDTGNPALTLTTDLIGEPRPRDGNLDGSSIPDQGAYEFQPTCATVPLVCVDEKAPKISKVRFFSKPKSSSTVTCRVSEAAKVSFRFKPLARNSSKGKKPRFVKIVRQAKAGKVRVKVSKRKLRPGRYRLTIVATDKAGNTSKATRKVRVK
;
A
#
# COMPACT_ATOMS: atom_id res chain seq x y z
N MET A 1 82.87 14.20 64.69
CA MET A 1 83.66 14.42 63.46
C MET A 1 82.68 14.68 62.32
N ARG A 2 82.82 15.81 61.62
CA ARG A 2 81.91 16.31 60.57
C ARG A 2 82.07 15.53 59.26
N LYS A 3 80.96 15.22 58.58
CA LYS A 3 80.76 15.08 57.11
C LYS A 3 79.27 14.75 56.87
N VAL A 4 78.44 15.74 56.55
CA VAL A 4 77.93 16.10 55.20
C VAL A 4 77.21 14.95 54.49
N TRP A 5 75.94 15.22 54.13
CA TRP A 5 75.10 14.76 52.99
C TRP A 5 73.65 15.06 53.45
N GLY A 6 72.72 15.66 52.73
CA GLY A 6 72.56 16.07 51.33
C GLY A 6 71.04 16.18 51.17
N VAL A 7 70.52 17.40 51.01
CA VAL A 7 69.07 17.66 50.92
C VAL A 7 68.61 17.32 49.51
N VAL A 8 67.66 16.39 49.38
CA VAL A 8 66.93 16.12 48.12
C VAL A 8 65.53 16.71 48.24
N LEU A 9 65.26 17.75 47.44
CA LEU A 9 63.92 18.26 47.20
C LEU A 9 63.15 17.26 46.33
N ALA A 10 61.96 16.86 46.79
CA ALA A 10 60.98 16.15 45.98
C ALA A 10 60.12 17.16 45.22
N THR A 11 60.27 17.21 43.90
CA THR A 11 59.37 17.92 42.98
C THR A 11 58.14 17.07 42.69
N VAL A 12 56.98 17.52 43.15
CA VAL A 12 55.68 16.99 42.75
C VAL A 12 55.31 17.58 41.40
N ALA A 13 55.40 16.78 40.33
CA ALA A 13 54.87 17.14 39.02
C ALA A 13 53.35 16.92 39.02
N GLY A 14 52.59 18.01 39.00
CA GLY A 14 51.15 17.98 38.77
C GLY A 14 50.85 17.63 37.32
N LEU A 15 50.29 16.44 37.08
CA LEU A 15 49.61 16.13 35.83
C LEU A 15 48.34 16.97 35.75
N VAL A 16 48.36 18.02 34.94
CA VAL A 16 47.15 18.67 34.43
C VAL A 16 46.63 17.76 33.32
N SER A 17 45.66 16.91 33.66
CA SER A 17 44.85 16.17 32.71
C SER A 17 44.04 17.17 31.88
N LEU A 18 44.50 17.44 30.65
CA LEU A 18 43.64 17.98 29.62
C LEU A 18 42.52 16.98 29.37
N PHE A 19 41.34 17.24 29.94
CA PHE A 19 40.10 16.71 29.39
C PHE A 19 39.95 17.33 27.99
N ALA A 20 40.47 16.65 26.98
CA ALA A 20 40.00 16.82 25.63
C ALA A 20 38.52 16.41 25.66
N PHE A 21 37.64 17.41 25.76
CA PHE A 21 36.26 17.21 25.37
C PHE A 21 36.30 16.78 23.92
N SER A 22 36.09 15.49 23.67
CA SER A 22 35.69 15.02 22.36
C SER A 22 34.37 15.73 22.06
N SER A 23 34.42 16.86 21.37
CA SER A 23 33.24 17.39 20.71
C SER A 23 32.74 16.25 19.82
N GLN A 24 31.60 15.66 20.17
CA GLN A 24 30.87 14.89 19.18
C GLN A 24 30.69 15.84 18.00
N ALA A 25 31.38 15.56 16.89
CA ALA A 25 31.05 16.20 15.63
C ALA A 25 29.55 15.94 15.46
N SER A 26 28.75 16.99 15.47
CA SER A 26 27.32 16.89 15.24
C SER A 26 27.12 17.17 13.77
N ALA A 27 26.39 16.31 13.07
CA ALA A 27 25.99 16.55 11.69
C ALA A 27 25.45 17.98 11.52
N THR A 28 25.97 18.70 10.53
CA THR A 28 25.54 20.08 10.28
C THR A 28 24.14 20.06 9.68
N THR A 29 23.23 20.84 10.26
CA THR A 29 21.87 21.02 9.73
C THR A 29 21.76 22.37 9.05
N PHE A 30 21.40 22.36 7.77
CA PHE A 30 21.18 23.57 6.97
C PHE A 30 19.69 23.89 6.87
N CYS A 31 19.35 25.16 7.06
CA CYS A 31 17.98 25.67 6.91
C CYS A 31 17.88 26.46 5.60
N VAL A 32 16.99 26.04 4.70
CA VAL A 32 16.81 26.65 3.38
C VAL A 32 15.38 27.19 3.21
N PRO A 33 15.18 28.42 2.69
CA PRO A 33 16.19 29.42 2.33
C PRO A 33 16.72 30.23 3.54
N ALA A 34 16.10 30.05 4.71
CA ALA A 34 16.45 30.72 5.95
C ALA A 34 15.98 29.86 7.13
N PHE A 35 16.24 30.32 8.35
CA PHE A 35 15.64 29.72 9.54
C PHE A 35 14.11 29.74 9.45
N SER A 36 13.48 28.67 9.93
CA SER A 36 12.04 28.45 9.88
C SER A 36 11.55 27.81 11.18
N ALA A 37 10.25 27.60 11.32
CA ALA A 37 9.70 26.88 12.47
C ALA A 37 10.21 25.42 12.53
N ALA A 38 10.49 24.80 11.38
CA ALA A 38 11.03 23.44 11.29
C ALA A 38 12.57 23.41 11.46
N CYS A 39 13.24 24.54 11.24
CA CYS A 39 14.70 24.66 11.32
C CYS A 39 15.07 25.98 12.03
N THR A 40 15.04 25.96 13.36
CA THR A 40 15.24 27.15 14.20
C THR A 40 16.71 27.54 14.30
N ASP A 41 16.98 28.82 14.54
CA ASP A 41 18.31 29.27 14.98
C ASP A 41 18.56 28.84 16.43
N ASN A 42 19.30 27.76 16.59
CA ASN A 42 19.71 27.19 17.88
C ASN A 42 21.22 27.32 18.14
N GLY A 43 21.93 28.10 17.31
CA GLY A 43 23.38 28.25 17.36
C GLY A 43 24.19 27.11 16.71
N THR A 44 23.55 26.01 16.26
CA THR A 44 24.21 24.93 15.50
C THR A 44 23.73 24.82 14.06
N ASN A 45 22.45 25.14 13.83
CA ASN A 45 21.88 25.17 12.49
C ASN A 45 22.43 26.34 11.68
N GLN A 46 22.58 26.15 10.36
CA GLN A 46 23.10 27.17 9.47
C GLN A 46 22.09 27.54 8.38
N ALA A 47 21.74 28.81 8.26
CA ALA A 47 20.87 29.28 7.18
C ALA A 47 21.64 29.39 5.84
N ARG A 48 21.00 28.98 4.73
CA ARG A 48 21.48 29.18 3.36
C ARG A 48 20.34 29.57 2.45
N ALA A 49 20.55 30.60 1.63
CA ALA A 49 19.53 31.11 0.71
C ALA A 49 19.15 30.10 -0.38
N LEU A 50 20.10 29.28 -0.82
CA LEU A 50 19.94 28.32 -1.92
C LEU A 50 20.18 26.89 -1.42
N LEU A 51 19.39 25.94 -1.93
CA LEU A 51 19.57 24.52 -1.69
C LEU A 51 20.84 24.01 -2.35
N SER A 52 21.17 24.48 -3.55
CA SER A 52 22.42 24.10 -4.24
C SER A 52 23.68 24.40 -3.41
N THR A 53 23.68 25.50 -2.66
CA THR A 53 24.74 25.83 -1.69
C THR A 53 24.71 24.89 -0.50
N ALA A 54 23.52 24.65 0.09
CA ALA A 54 23.39 23.79 1.25
C ALA A 54 23.83 22.34 0.98
N VAL A 55 23.58 21.78 -0.22
CA VAL A 55 23.95 20.40 -0.57
C VAL A 55 25.43 20.21 -0.96
N THR A 56 26.21 21.29 -1.00
CA THR A 56 27.64 21.27 -1.37
C THR A 56 28.57 21.71 -0.24
N GLU A 57 28.11 22.55 0.70
CA GLU A 57 28.92 23.06 1.84
C GLU A 57 28.98 22.11 3.05
N LEU A 58 28.99 20.82 2.77
CA LEU A 58 28.68 19.77 3.72
C LEU A 58 29.91 19.11 4.35
N GLY A 59 29.70 18.43 5.49
CA GLY A 59 30.76 17.77 6.26
C GLY A 59 31.49 16.66 5.50
N ASN A 60 32.62 16.25 6.07
CA ASN A 60 33.36 15.05 5.67
C ASN A 60 33.81 14.30 6.94
N ASP A 61 32.83 13.99 7.79
CA ASP A 61 33.01 13.37 9.11
C ASP A 61 32.35 11.98 9.22
N GLY A 62 31.76 11.49 8.13
CA GLY A 62 31.08 10.19 8.05
C GLY A 62 29.64 10.21 8.54
N GLN A 63 29.11 11.35 9.00
CA GLN A 63 27.72 11.48 9.44
C GLN A 63 26.85 12.13 8.39
N ALA A 64 25.57 11.72 8.36
CA ALA A 64 24.62 12.27 7.40
C ALA A 64 24.40 13.76 7.64
N ASP A 65 24.71 14.58 6.64
CA ASP A 65 24.35 15.99 6.63
C ASP A 65 22.84 16.17 6.44
N LYS A 66 22.28 17.23 7.01
CA LYS A 66 20.84 17.47 6.96
C LYS A 66 20.53 18.82 6.33
N VAL A 67 19.51 18.86 5.47
CA VAL A 67 18.95 20.07 4.91
C VAL A 67 17.45 20.09 5.13
N ILE A 68 16.96 21.09 5.85
CA ILE A 68 15.54 21.30 6.09
C ILE A 68 15.08 22.45 5.19
N VAL A 69 14.14 22.16 4.29
CA VAL A 69 13.59 23.12 3.34
C VAL A 69 12.24 23.61 3.85
N ALA A 70 12.12 24.92 4.02
CA ALA A 70 10.90 25.56 4.48
C ALA A 70 9.73 25.40 3.48
N PRO A 71 8.48 25.62 3.91
CA PRO A 71 7.35 25.76 2.99
C PRO A 71 7.58 26.91 2.00
N GLY A 72 7.10 26.74 0.77
CA GLY A 72 7.20 27.70 -0.33
C GLY A 72 7.85 27.11 -1.58
N THR A 73 8.04 27.96 -2.59
CA THR A 73 8.75 27.60 -3.82
C THR A 73 10.18 28.10 -3.77
N LEU A 74 11.13 27.17 -3.82
CA LEU A 74 12.55 27.44 -3.97
C LEU A 74 12.93 27.34 -5.45
N THR A 75 13.48 28.42 -6.01
CA THR A 75 13.95 28.47 -7.39
C THR A 75 15.46 28.61 -7.41
N GLU A 76 16.14 27.58 -7.89
CA GLU A 76 17.59 27.56 -8.11
C GLU A 76 17.95 28.18 -9.46
N SER A 77 19.19 28.66 -9.61
CA SER A 77 19.67 29.19 -10.89
C SER A 77 20.16 28.09 -11.86
N GLY A 78 20.30 26.86 -11.38
CA GLY A 78 20.86 25.71 -12.10
C GLY A 78 20.41 24.39 -11.50
N SER A 79 21.16 23.31 -11.76
CA SER A 79 20.97 22.01 -11.11
C SER A 79 21.29 22.08 -9.62
N ILE A 80 20.53 21.31 -8.84
CA ILE A 80 20.89 20.93 -7.48
C ILE A 80 21.80 19.71 -7.58
N SER A 81 23.09 19.96 -7.74
CA SER A 81 24.10 18.91 -7.84
C SER A 81 24.66 18.60 -6.46
N ALA A 82 24.12 17.56 -5.81
CA ALA A 82 24.62 17.08 -4.53
C ALA A 82 25.97 16.35 -4.75
N SER A 83 26.99 16.75 -4.00
CA SER A 83 28.33 16.17 -4.07
C SER A 83 28.97 16.08 -2.70
N GLY A 84 29.83 15.08 -2.50
CA GLY A 84 30.62 14.88 -1.27
C GLY A 84 30.55 13.45 -0.78
N ASN A 85 31.23 13.16 0.34
CA ASN A 85 31.48 11.78 0.76
C ASN A 85 30.49 11.26 1.81
N ASP A 86 29.85 12.15 2.55
CA ASP A 86 28.92 11.77 3.61
C ASP A 86 27.50 11.58 3.08
N PRO A 87 26.64 10.78 3.75
CA PRO A 87 25.22 10.74 3.41
C PRO A 87 24.55 12.12 3.50
N LEU A 88 23.42 12.29 2.81
CA LEU A 88 22.69 13.56 2.77
C LEU A 88 21.20 13.31 2.96
N GLU A 89 20.58 13.98 3.91
CA GLU A 89 19.14 13.98 4.15
C GLU A 89 18.55 15.36 3.81
N ILE A 90 17.62 15.41 2.87
CA ILE A 90 16.87 16.62 2.51
C ILE A 90 15.40 16.38 2.84
N THR A 91 14.82 17.25 3.65
CA THR A 91 13.42 17.16 4.10
C THR A 91 12.71 18.48 3.88
N GLY A 92 11.64 18.46 3.08
CA GLY A 92 10.71 19.58 2.96
C GLY A 92 9.64 19.58 4.05
N ALA A 93 8.75 20.56 4.01
CA ALA A 93 7.64 20.67 4.96
C ALA A 93 6.41 19.83 4.60
N GLY A 94 6.41 19.21 3.42
CA GLY A 94 5.32 18.40 2.88
C GLY A 94 5.25 18.55 1.36
N ARG A 95 4.80 17.48 0.67
CA ARG A 95 4.68 17.45 -0.80
C ARG A 95 3.81 18.58 -1.38
N ASP A 96 2.76 18.99 -0.66
CA ASP A 96 1.90 20.12 -1.06
C ASP A 96 2.33 21.47 -0.44
N GLN A 97 3.50 21.54 0.20
CA GLN A 97 3.98 22.73 0.92
C GLN A 97 5.33 23.22 0.45
N THR A 98 6.25 22.32 0.09
CA THR A 98 7.61 22.66 -0.37
C THR A 98 7.75 22.27 -1.84
N PHE A 99 8.06 23.24 -2.68
CA PHE A 99 8.26 23.07 -4.12
C PHE A 99 9.68 23.47 -4.48
N VAL A 100 10.41 22.61 -5.17
CA VAL A 100 11.79 22.86 -5.59
C VAL A 100 11.83 22.88 -7.11
N THR A 101 12.37 23.96 -7.68
CA THR A 101 12.47 24.16 -9.13
C THR A 101 13.73 24.92 -9.50
N THR A 102 13.92 25.20 -10.79
CA THR A 102 15.05 25.96 -11.31
C THR A 102 14.59 26.95 -12.38
N SER A 103 15.29 28.08 -12.50
CA SER A 103 15.10 29.03 -13.60
C SER A 103 15.97 28.71 -14.82
N ALA A 104 16.74 27.62 -14.77
CA ALA A 104 17.58 27.20 -15.87
C ALA A 104 16.75 26.76 -17.08
N THR A 105 17.31 26.99 -18.26
CA THR A 105 16.70 26.63 -19.56
C THR A 105 17.54 25.64 -20.35
N GLY A 106 18.63 25.15 -19.74
CA GLY A 106 19.52 24.18 -20.36
C GLY A 106 19.02 22.75 -20.15
N ASN A 107 19.58 21.81 -20.91
CA ASN A 107 19.41 20.39 -20.65
C ASN A 107 20.17 20.00 -19.38
N ILE A 108 19.44 19.85 -18.27
CA ILE A 108 20.00 19.52 -16.97
C ILE A 108 19.07 18.58 -16.19
N PHE A 109 19.60 17.96 -15.13
CA PHE A 109 18.78 17.41 -14.06
C PHE A 109 18.45 18.53 -13.07
N LEU A 110 17.18 18.71 -12.70
CA LEU A 110 16.83 19.60 -11.58
C LEU A 110 17.56 19.14 -10.32
N LEU A 111 17.52 17.84 -10.01
CA LEU A 111 18.29 17.19 -8.95
C LEU A 111 19.29 16.19 -9.52
N ASN A 112 20.58 16.35 -9.22
CA ASN A 112 21.60 15.34 -9.52
C ASN A 112 22.26 14.86 -8.22
N SER A 113 22.07 13.59 -7.88
CA SER A 113 22.67 12.95 -6.71
C SER A 113 23.72 11.88 -7.05
N ALA A 114 24.13 11.77 -8.32
CA ALA A 114 25.03 10.69 -8.76
C ALA A 114 26.38 10.66 -8.02
N ASN A 115 26.81 11.80 -7.49
CA ASN A 115 28.09 12.00 -6.81
C ASN A 115 27.96 12.15 -5.29
N ARG A 116 26.83 11.73 -4.71
CA ARG A 116 26.60 11.76 -3.26
C ARG A 116 26.05 10.40 -2.81
N PRO A 117 26.72 9.68 -1.89
CA PRO A 117 26.23 8.40 -1.41
C PRO A 117 25.03 8.57 -0.47
N GLY A 118 24.12 7.59 -0.45
CA GLY A 118 23.09 7.48 0.60
C GLY A 118 22.17 8.69 0.73
N MET A 119 21.83 9.34 -0.38
CA MET A 119 20.90 10.47 -0.37
C MET A 119 19.51 10.01 0.08
N LYS A 120 18.91 10.74 1.01
CA LYS A 120 17.51 10.64 1.40
C LYS A 120 16.80 11.94 1.05
N LEU A 121 15.65 11.85 0.37
CA LEU A 121 14.83 12.99 0.01
C LEU A 121 13.39 12.73 0.46
N SER A 122 12.78 13.70 1.12
CA SER A 122 11.43 13.55 1.63
C SER A 122 10.63 14.85 1.64
N ASP A 123 9.31 14.70 1.54
CA ASP A 123 8.34 15.73 1.88
C ASP A 123 8.40 17.03 1.05
N LEU A 124 8.53 16.88 -0.26
CA LEU A 124 8.53 18.00 -1.19
C LEU A 124 8.06 17.58 -2.59
N THR A 125 7.82 18.56 -3.44
CA THR A 125 7.58 18.37 -4.88
C THR A 125 8.76 18.90 -5.68
N LEU A 126 9.30 18.09 -6.59
CA LEU A 126 10.20 18.53 -7.64
C LEU A 126 9.38 19.04 -8.81
N VAL A 127 9.58 20.30 -9.22
CA VAL A 127 8.83 20.93 -10.30
C VAL A 127 9.75 21.12 -11.49
N VAL A 128 9.53 20.33 -12.55
CA VAL A 128 10.21 20.49 -13.83
C VAL A 128 9.63 21.73 -14.53
N PRO A 129 10.43 22.79 -14.77
CA PRO A 129 9.90 24.04 -15.29
C PRO A 129 9.60 23.94 -16.80
N ALA A 130 8.63 24.74 -17.26
CA ALA A 130 8.30 24.85 -18.69
C ALA A 130 9.45 25.36 -19.57
N SER A 131 10.51 25.91 -18.97
CA SER A 131 11.70 26.40 -19.66
C SER A 131 12.70 25.31 -20.03
N PHE A 132 12.51 24.08 -19.56
CA PHE A 132 13.33 22.96 -20.02
C PHE A 132 13.06 22.68 -21.50
N PRO A 133 14.11 22.37 -22.29
CA PRO A 133 13.97 22.18 -23.73
C PRO A 133 13.05 20.99 -24.05
N ASP A 134 12.31 21.11 -25.15
CA ASP A 134 11.38 20.08 -25.61
C ASP A 134 12.11 19.11 -26.57
N SER A 135 12.03 17.80 -26.31
CA SER A 135 12.57 16.64 -27.06
C SER A 135 13.93 16.05 -26.64
N GLY A 136 13.99 14.71 -26.62
CA GLY A 136 15.22 13.90 -26.58
C GLY A 136 15.73 13.50 -25.19
N GLY A 137 14.88 13.47 -24.16
CA GLY A 137 15.29 13.26 -22.77
C GLY A 137 16.03 14.45 -22.16
N ASN A 138 15.75 15.65 -22.67
CA ASN A 138 16.48 16.86 -22.33
C ASN A 138 15.70 17.67 -21.28
N GLY A 139 16.30 17.88 -20.11
CA GLY A 139 15.64 18.45 -18.94
C GLY A 139 14.81 17.43 -18.16
N ALA A 140 15.36 16.95 -17.03
CA ALA A 140 14.73 15.90 -16.23
C ALA A 140 14.59 16.28 -14.76
N ALA A 141 13.62 15.70 -14.05
CA ALA A 141 13.42 15.99 -12.63
C ALA A 141 14.63 15.54 -11.80
N ALA A 142 15.12 14.31 -12.03
CA ALA A 142 16.26 13.82 -11.29
C ALA A 142 17.11 12.77 -12.03
N GLN A 143 18.41 12.82 -11.74
CA GLN A 143 19.31 11.67 -11.80
C GLN A 143 19.69 11.30 -10.37
N ILE A 144 19.45 10.04 -9.98
CA ILE A 144 19.71 9.57 -8.62
C ILE A 144 20.63 8.37 -8.62
N LYS A 145 21.40 8.22 -7.52
CA LYS A 145 22.25 7.06 -7.28
C LYS A 145 22.14 6.56 -5.86
N SER A 146 21.75 5.29 -5.72
CA SER A 146 21.60 4.63 -4.42
C SER A 146 20.85 5.49 -3.40
N ALA A 147 19.73 6.08 -3.82
CA ALA A 147 18.98 7.07 -3.07
C ALA A 147 17.66 6.50 -2.52
N GLU A 148 17.18 7.09 -1.43
CA GLU A 148 15.88 6.82 -0.82
C GLU A 148 14.98 8.05 -0.96
N LEU A 149 13.85 7.91 -1.66
CA LEU A 149 12.87 8.97 -1.87
C LEU A 149 11.57 8.57 -1.20
N ASN A 150 11.02 9.42 -0.34
CA ASN A 150 9.79 9.15 0.40
C ASN A 150 8.86 10.36 0.39
N ARG A 151 7.66 10.22 -0.19
CA ARG A 151 6.70 11.33 -0.36
C ARG A 151 7.29 12.52 -1.12
N VAL A 152 7.94 12.21 -2.25
CA VAL A 152 8.54 13.19 -3.15
C VAL A 152 7.75 13.21 -4.44
N ASP A 153 6.88 14.19 -4.63
CA ASP A 153 6.10 14.26 -5.87
C ASP A 153 6.91 14.91 -6.99
N VAL A 154 6.50 14.67 -8.24
CA VAL A 154 7.06 15.34 -9.41
C VAL A 154 5.95 15.94 -10.24
N GLU A 155 6.03 17.26 -10.45
CA GLU A 155 5.15 18.03 -11.31
C GLU A 155 5.89 18.44 -12.58
N VAL A 156 5.40 18.00 -13.74
CA VAL A 156 5.98 18.32 -15.06
C VAL A 156 5.24 19.47 -15.72
N ARG A 157 5.98 20.50 -16.17
CA ARG A 157 5.41 21.70 -16.82
C ARG A 157 5.89 22.01 -18.22
N ASN A 158 6.89 21.28 -18.75
CA ASN A 158 7.32 21.40 -20.13
C ASN A 158 6.58 20.39 -21.02
N SER A 159 6.72 20.53 -22.34
CA SER A 159 5.90 19.74 -23.27
C SER A 159 6.29 18.27 -23.33
N GLU A 160 7.49 17.90 -22.85
CA GLU A 160 7.97 16.53 -22.76
C GLU A 160 9.17 16.43 -21.79
N SER A 161 9.03 15.73 -20.66
CA SER A 161 10.16 15.52 -19.72
C SER A 161 10.25 14.12 -19.17
N ASP A 162 11.49 13.70 -19.00
CA ASP A 162 11.84 12.54 -18.19
C ASP A 162 11.82 12.91 -16.72
N VAL A 163 11.18 12.07 -15.91
CA VAL A 163 11.15 12.29 -14.46
C VAL A 163 12.44 11.74 -13.86
N PHE A 164 12.64 10.43 -13.91
CA PHE A 164 13.90 9.79 -13.57
C PHE A 164 14.59 9.29 -14.83
N ALA A 165 15.32 10.19 -15.48
CA ALA A 165 16.08 9.90 -16.69
C ALA A 165 17.20 8.89 -16.46
N SER A 166 17.70 8.75 -15.22
CA SER A 166 18.71 7.75 -14.89
C SER A 166 18.64 7.33 -13.42
N LEU A 167 18.41 6.03 -13.23
CA LEU A 167 18.38 5.34 -11.94
C LEU A 167 19.68 4.54 -11.77
N LEU A 168 20.65 5.12 -11.06
CA LEU A 168 21.95 4.51 -10.83
C LEU A 168 21.96 3.73 -9.51
N GLY A 169 22.64 2.59 -9.44
CA GLY A 169 22.79 1.84 -8.19
C GLY A 169 21.47 1.35 -7.58
N ASN A 170 21.39 1.26 -6.25
CA ASN A 170 20.26 0.64 -5.58
C ASN A 170 19.31 1.68 -4.96
N ASN A 171 18.21 1.98 -5.65
CA ASN A 171 17.28 3.03 -5.24
C ASN A 171 16.03 2.46 -4.56
N VAL A 172 15.43 3.29 -3.72
CA VAL A 172 14.24 2.97 -2.94
C VAL A 172 13.28 4.16 -3.02
N ILE A 173 12.10 3.98 -3.58
CA ILE A 173 11.15 5.08 -3.88
C ILE A 173 9.77 4.73 -3.31
N ARG A 174 9.18 5.66 -2.55
CA ARG A 174 7.94 5.44 -1.79
C ARG A 174 6.98 6.61 -1.88
N ASP A 175 5.69 6.29 -1.99
CA ASP A 175 4.57 7.20 -1.76
C ASP A 175 4.61 8.50 -2.59
N MET A 176 4.93 8.38 -3.88
CA MET A 176 5.16 9.50 -4.80
C MET A 176 4.06 9.57 -5.87
N ARG A 177 3.73 10.80 -6.28
CA ARG A 177 2.88 11.10 -7.43
C ARG A 177 3.72 11.73 -8.55
N ILE A 178 3.51 11.27 -9.77
CA ILE A 178 4.11 11.83 -10.98
C ILE A 178 2.97 12.28 -11.89
N TYR A 179 2.92 13.57 -12.20
CA TYR A 179 1.85 14.15 -13.01
C TYR A 179 2.35 15.35 -13.83
N ALA A 180 1.66 15.63 -14.93
CA ALA A 180 1.88 16.82 -15.74
C ALA A 180 0.72 17.81 -15.59
N ILE A 181 1.01 19.10 -15.69
CA ILE A 181 -0.04 20.12 -15.82
C ILE A 181 -0.69 20.05 -17.21
N GLU A 182 -1.82 20.74 -17.39
CA GLU A 182 -2.48 20.84 -18.70
C GLU A 182 -1.52 21.37 -19.78
N GLY A 183 -1.40 20.63 -20.89
CA GLY A 183 -0.50 20.95 -22.00
C GLY A 183 0.95 20.50 -21.82
N ALA A 184 1.32 19.95 -20.66
CA ALA A 184 2.60 19.29 -20.42
C ALA A 184 2.48 17.77 -20.55
N LYS A 185 3.63 17.08 -20.61
CA LYS A 185 3.66 15.61 -20.78
C LYS A 185 4.85 14.99 -20.05
N VAL A 186 4.59 13.91 -19.33
CA VAL A 186 5.64 13.00 -18.83
C VAL A 186 6.04 12.07 -19.97
N ASP A 187 7.32 12.03 -20.34
CA ASP A 187 7.80 11.05 -21.33
C ASP A 187 8.17 9.74 -20.62
N TRP A 188 9.37 9.64 -20.04
CA TRP A 188 9.76 8.51 -19.21
C TRP A 188 9.60 8.84 -17.73
N ALA A 189 8.70 8.13 -17.04
CA ALA A 189 8.57 8.30 -15.59
C ALA A 189 9.76 7.68 -14.86
N PHE A 190 10.05 6.39 -15.10
CA PHE A 190 11.22 5.70 -14.54
C PHE A 190 12.03 5.01 -15.63
N ARG A 191 13.26 5.43 -15.83
CA ARG A 191 14.19 4.83 -16.80
C ARG A 191 15.47 4.33 -16.12
N SER A 192 15.77 3.05 -16.33
CA SER A 192 17.00 2.39 -15.86
C SER A 192 17.87 1.93 -17.03
N ASP A 193 18.87 2.75 -17.36
CA ASP A 193 19.82 2.59 -18.48
C ASP A 193 21.27 2.89 -18.06
N SER A 194 21.65 2.48 -16.84
CA SER A 194 22.87 2.95 -16.15
C SER A 194 24.21 2.29 -16.54
N GLY A 195 24.25 1.41 -17.53
CA GLY A 195 25.38 0.52 -17.90
C GLY A 195 25.91 -0.37 -16.76
N THR A 196 25.36 -0.23 -15.56
CA THR A 196 25.83 -0.80 -14.30
C THR A 196 24.63 -1.40 -13.60
N ALA A 197 24.77 -2.63 -13.11
CA ALA A 197 23.71 -3.34 -12.40
C ALA A 197 23.07 -2.47 -11.30
N ALA A 198 21.79 -2.19 -11.47
CA ALA A 198 20.99 -1.33 -10.60
C ALA A 198 19.70 -2.04 -10.20
N LYS A 199 19.33 -1.94 -8.92
CA LYS A 199 18.03 -2.38 -8.40
C LYS A 199 17.24 -1.18 -7.93
N THR A 200 16.07 -0.92 -8.50
CA THR A 200 15.16 0.12 -7.98
C THR A 200 13.89 -0.51 -7.44
N GLU A 201 13.64 -0.30 -6.15
CA GLU A 201 12.41 -0.72 -5.46
C GLU A 201 11.44 0.45 -5.40
N ILE A 202 10.22 0.25 -5.89
CA ILE A 202 9.19 1.27 -6.05
C ILE A 202 7.93 0.78 -5.34
N PHE A 203 7.37 1.60 -4.45
CA PHE A 203 6.22 1.24 -3.65
C PHE A 203 5.25 2.42 -3.52
N GLY A 204 3.94 2.20 -3.68
CA GLY A 204 2.94 3.25 -3.40
C GLY A 204 2.93 4.40 -4.39
N ILE A 205 3.24 4.16 -5.67
CA ILE A 205 3.39 5.22 -6.68
C ILE A 205 2.15 5.37 -7.55
N THR A 206 1.81 6.60 -7.93
CA THR A 206 0.85 6.89 -9.01
C THR A 206 1.53 7.70 -10.11
N ILE A 207 1.43 7.22 -11.35
CA ILE A 207 1.95 7.88 -12.55
C ILE A 207 0.79 8.20 -13.47
N GLU A 208 0.57 9.48 -13.78
CA GLU A 208 -0.54 9.95 -14.59
C GLU A 208 -0.08 10.36 -16.00
N SER A 209 -0.72 9.77 -17.01
CA SER A 209 -0.54 10.04 -18.44
C SER A 209 0.91 10.08 -18.97
N PRO A 210 1.79 9.13 -18.62
CA PRO A 210 3.15 9.12 -19.16
C PRO A 210 3.17 8.63 -20.61
N SER A 211 4.23 8.89 -21.39
CA SER A 211 4.51 8.04 -22.55
C SER A 211 4.82 6.62 -22.08
N TYR A 212 5.77 6.51 -21.14
CA TYR A 212 6.21 5.24 -20.57
C TYR A 212 6.25 5.30 -19.04
N GLY A 213 5.67 4.28 -18.39
CA GLY A 213 5.71 4.15 -16.92
C GLY A 213 7.07 3.66 -16.42
N PHE A 214 7.33 2.36 -16.51
CA PHE A 214 8.57 1.73 -16.03
C PHE A 214 9.39 1.17 -17.19
N VAL A 215 10.62 1.63 -17.35
CA VAL A 215 11.49 1.30 -18.47
C VAL A 215 12.82 0.73 -17.98
N VAL A 216 13.15 -0.48 -18.43
CA VAL A 216 14.43 -1.16 -18.16
C VAL A 216 14.96 -1.75 -19.45
N THR A 217 15.98 -1.13 -20.02
CA THR A 217 16.47 -1.46 -21.38
C THR A 217 17.92 -1.92 -21.38
N GLU A 218 18.39 -2.47 -20.27
CA GLU A 218 19.78 -2.87 -20.11
C GLU A 218 19.94 -4.12 -19.22
N PRO A 219 21.03 -4.88 -19.45
CA PRO A 219 21.27 -6.11 -18.71
C PRO A 219 21.62 -5.84 -17.25
N ASN A 220 21.18 -6.74 -16.37
CA ASN A 220 21.41 -6.69 -14.92
C ASN A 220 20.72 -5.53 -14.18
N ASN A 221 19.92 -4.73 -14.87
CA ASN A 221 19.06 -3.73 -14.24
C ASN A 221 17.70 -4.35 -13.91
N ARG A 222 17.17 -3.99 -12.75
CA ARG A 222 15.89 -4.50 -12.25
C ARG A 222 15.07 -3.39 -11.60
N ILE A 223 13.80 -3.31 -11.99
CA ILE A 223 12.78 -2.53 -11.28
C ILE A 223 11.80 -3.50 -10.62
N GLU A 224 11.57 -3.32 -9.33
CA GLU A 224 10.54 -4.00 -8.55
C GLU A 224 9.50 -2.96 -8.14
N VAL A 225 8.25 -3.17 -8.56
CA VAL A 225 7.13 -2.27 -8.31
C VAL A 225 6.09 -3.01 -7.48
N SER A 226 5.64 -2.39 -6.40
CA SER A 226 4.52 -2.87 -5.61
C SER A 226 3.53 -1.76 -5.28
N GLU A 227 2.25 -2.12 -5.15
CA GLU A 227 1.18 -1.22 -4.69
C GLU A 227 1.17 0.11 -5.46
N SER A 228 1.26 0.04 -6.78
CA SER A 228 1.42 1.22 -7.64
C SER A 228 0.44 1.22 -8.81
N ALA A 229 0.24 2.40 -9.40
CA ALA A 229 -0.67 2.61 -10.51
C ALA A 229 0.00 3.41 -11.64
N VAL A 230 -0.21 2.97 -12.89
CA VAL A 230 0.12 3.71 -14.10
C VAL A 230 -1.16 3.96 -14.88
N ILE A 231 -1.57 5.21 -14.99
CA ILE A 231 -2.88 5.59 -15.54
C ILE A 231 -2.67 6.33 -16.86
N GLY A 232 -3.25 5.79 -17.94
CA GLY A 232 -3.25 6.39 -19.27
C GLY A 232 -1.88 6.49 -19.95
N PRO A 233 -0.99 5.48 -19.91
CA PRO A 233 0.24 5.56 -20.67
C PRO A 233 -0.07 5.67 -22.18
N THR A 234 0.66 6.49 -22.92
CA THR A 234 0.44 6.66 -24.37
C THR A 234 1.29 5.75 -25.23
N SER A 235 2.37 5.18 -24.67
CA SER A 235 3.29 4.28 -25.39
C SER A 235 3.42 2.91 -24.73
N ALA A 236 3.73 2.82 -23.43
CA ALA A 236 3.65 1.55 -22.69
C ALA A 236 3.57 1.76 -21.17
N GLY A 237 2.84 0.89 -20.46
CA GLY A 237 2.89 0.90 -18.98
C GLY A 237 4.26 0.46 -18.47
N VAL A 238 4.76 -0.65 -19.03
CA VAL A 238 6.08 -1.22 -18.78
C VAL A 238 6.76 -1.53 -20.09
N TRP A 239 8.04 -1.18 -20.17
CA TRP A 239 8.93 -1.59 -21.24
C TRP A 239 10.20 -2.25 -20.67
N ALA A 240 10.34 -3.56 -20.88
CA ALA A 240 11.56 -4.28 -20.58
C ALA A 240 12.26 -4.70 -21.87
N SER A 241 13.56 -4.44 -22.02
CA SER A 241 14.35 -4.92 -23.15
C SER A 241 15.78 -5.27 -22.75
N SER A 242 16.50 -5.90 -23.69
CA SER A 242 17.96 -5.97 -23.65
C SER A 242 18.52 -6.57 -22.34
N GLY A 243 17.83 -7.58 -21.79
CA GLY A 243 18.23 -8.23 -20.53
C GLY A 243 17.72 -7.59 -19.25
N GLY A 244 16.87 -6.56 -19.38
CA GLY A 244 16.21 -5.90 -18.27
C GLY A 244 15.21 -6.80 -17.55
N GLN A 245 15.01 -6.52 -16.26
CA GLN A 245 14.08 -7.25 -15.40
C GLN A 245 13.04 -6.31 -14.79
N VAL A 246 11.76 -6.64 -14.92
CA VAL A 246 10.68 -5.92 -14.25
C VAL A 246 9.82 -6.89 -13.46
N ILE A 247 9.52 -6.53 -12.22
CA ILE A 247 8.59 -7.25 -11.36
C ILE A 247 7.50 -6.29 -10.92
N LEU A 248 6.25 -6.68 -11.11
CA LEU A 248 5.06 -5.96 -10.68
C LEU A 248 4.27 -6.81 -9.69
N GLU A 249 3.95 -6.25 -8.53
CA GLU A 249 3.09 -6.85 -7.52
C GLU A 249 1.98 -5.85 -7.16
N ASN A 250 0.73 -6.29 -7.00
CA ASN A 250 -0.36 -5.39 -6.59
C ASN A 250 -0.43 -4.10 -7.44
N THR A 251 -0.24 -4.21 -8.75
CA THR A 251 -0.09 -3.04 -9.64
C THR A 251 -1.32 -2.89 -10.52
N LEU A 252 -1.78 -1.65 -10.70
CA LEU A 252 -2.83 -1.28 -11.65
C LEU A 252 -2.19 -0.60 -12.87
N ILE A 253 -2.55 -1.04 -14.07
CA ILE A 253 -2.22 -0.31 -15.30
C ILE A 253 -3.52 -0.12 -16.10
N GLU A 254 -3.90 1.13 -16.28
CA GLU A 254 -5.07 1.52 -17.09
C GLU A 254 -4.57 2.16 -18.38
N THR A 255 -5.02 1.68 -19.54
CA THR A 255 -4.54 2.17 -20.84
C THR A 255 -5.69 2.71 -21.71
N GLU A 256 -5.34 3.68 -22.56
CA GLU A 256 -6.23 4.24 -23.58
C GLU A 256 -5.70 3.90 -24.98
N GLY A 257 -5.54 2.60 -25.26
CA GLY A 257 -5.12 2.12 -26.58
C GLY A 257 -3.62 1.92 -26.71
N THR A 258 -2.97 1.43 -25.65
CA THR A 258 -1.60 0.89 -25.72
C THR A 258 -1.47 -0.39 -24.87
N SER A 259 -0.35 -1.09 -25.04
CA SER A 259 0.08 -2.25 -24.28
C SER A 259 0.49 -1.86 -22.84
N PRO A 260 -0.13 -2.45 -21.80
CA PRO A 260 0.37 -2.40 -20.44
C PRO A 260 1.79 -2.94 -20.33
N ILE A 261 2.09 -4.05 -21.00
CA ILE A 261 3.39 -4.72 -20.96
C ILE A 261 3.96 -4.83 -22.37
N THR A 262 5.14 -4.25 -22.57
CA THR A 262 5.98 -4.49 -23.74
C THR A 262 7.30 -5.10 -23.28
N ALA A 263 7.67 -6.24 -23.84
CA ALA A 263 8.93 -6.90 -23.56
C ALA A 263 9.67 -7.24 -24.86
N SER A 264 10.97 -7.01 -24.91
CA SER A 264 11.75 -7.33 -26.11
C SER A 264 13.17 -7.78 -25.80
N SER A 265 13.89 -8.22 -26.81
CA SER A 265 15.34 -8.44 -26.73
C SER A 265 16.05 -7.82 -27.92
N THR A 266 17.36 -7.63 -27.79
CA THR A 266 18.24 -7.12 -28.85
C THR A 266 19.47 -8.01 -28.97
N SER A 267 20.18 -7.90 -30.10
CA SER A 267 21.34 -8.75 -30.39
C SER A 267 22.42 -8.60 -29.33
N ASN A 268 22.97 -9.73 -28.88
CA ASN A 268 24.06 -9.83 -27.89
C ASN A 268 23.66 -9.51 -26.45
N ASP A 269 22.35 -9.35 -26.17
CA ASP A 269 21.86 -9.15 -24.82
C ASP A 269 21.41 -10.45 -24.14
N PRO A 270 21.48 -10.54 -22.81
CA PRO A 270 20.92 -11.66 -22.08
C PRO A 270 19.38 -11.65 -22.12
N SER A 271 18.77 -12.64 -21.48
CA SER A 271 17.31 -12.80 -21.52
C SER A 271 16.59 -11.70 -20.72
N THR A 272 15.54 -11.14 -21.31
CA THR A 272 14.65 -10.16 -20.67
C THR A 272 13.58 -10.89 -19.87
N VAL A 273 13.25 -10.39 -18.68
CA VAL A 273 12.24 -11.02 -17.81
C VAL A 273 11.24 -10.00 -17.30
N VAL A 274 9.95 -10.29 -17.49
CA VAL A 274 8.84 -9.56 -16.86
C VAL A 274 8.06 -10.53 -15.99
N SER A 275 7.85 -10.19 -14.72
CA SER A 275 7.03 -10.97 -13.79
C SER A 275 5.93 -10.11 -13.20
N VAL A 276 4.69 -10.57 -13.29
CA VAL A 276 3.50 -9.85 -12.82
C VAL A 276 2.74 -10.76 -11.88
N VAL A 277 2.44 -10.26 -10.69
CA VAL A 277 1.71 -10.99 -9.65
C VAL A 277 0.61 -10.09 -9.13
N SER A 278 -0.60 -10.64 -8.97
CA SER A 278 -1.69 -9.94 -8.30
C SER A 278 -1.91 -8.52 -8.83
N SER A 279 -1.93 -8.35 -10.15
CA SER A 279 -2.05 -7.05 -10.81
C SER A 279 -3.30 -6.99 -11.67
N THR A 280 -3.78 -5.78 -11.98
CA THR A 280 -4.95 -5.56 -12.83
C THR A 280 -4.58 -4.67 -14.01
N PHE A 281 -4.82 -5.15 -15.22
CA PHE A 281 -4.63 -4.40 -16.47
C PHE A 281 -5.96 -4.17 -17.15
N ILE A 282 -6.27 -2.92 -17.47
CA ILE A 282 -7.55 -2.50 -18.06
C ILE A 282 -7.26 -1.63 -19.28
N SER A 283 -7.95 -1.90 -20.39
CA SER A 283 -8.06 -0.93 -21.48
C SER A 283 -9.46 -0.34 -21.53
N HIS A 284 -9.54 0.96 -21.76
CA HIS A 284 -10.80 1.73 -21.86
C HIS A 284 -11.31 1.90 -23.29
N VAL A 285 -10.57 1.41 -24.30
CA VAL A 285 -10.89 1.58 -25.72
C VAL A 285 -10.89 0.25 -26.47
N ALA A 286 -11.77 0.13 -27.47
CA ALA A 286 -11.79 -1.00 -28.40
C ALA A 286 -10.68 -0.87 -29.46
N ASN A 287 -10.21 -1.99 -30.03
CA ASN A 287 -9.02 -2.06 -30.90
C ASN A 287 -7.74 -1.58 -30.21
N SER A 288 -7.59 -1.93 -28.94
CA SER A 288 -6.35 -1.71 -28.21
C SER A 288 -5.24 -2.57 -28.81
N PHE A 289 -3.99 -2.12 -28.67
CA PHE A 289 -2.84 -3.02 -28.74
C PHE A 289 -3.04 -4.25 -27.83
N PRO A 290 -2.36 -5.37 -28.09
CA PRO A 290 -2.45 -6.53 -27.21
C PRO A 290 -2.04 -6.14 -25.77
N ALA A 291 -2.65 -6.78 -24.76
CA ALA A 291 -2.31 -6.48 -23.37
C ALA A 291 -0.82 -6.74 -23.05
N ILE A 292 -0.24 -7.70 -23.75
CA ILE A 292 1.14 -8.16 -23.61
C ILE A 292 1.76 -8.25 -24.99
N GLU A 293 2.72 -7.39 -25.26
CA GLU A 293 3.47 -7.40 -26.50
C GLU A 293 4.88 -7.92 -26.24
N VAL A 294 5.27 -8.98 -26.95
CA VAL A 294 6.62 -9.54 -26.89
C VAL A 294 7.25 -9.54 -28.27
N ASN A 295 8.39 -8.86 -28.41
CA ASN A 295 9.13 -8.80 -29.66
C ASN A 295 10.53 -9.39 -29.54
N VAL A 296 10.80 -10.43 -30.32
CA VAL A 296 12.12 -11.04 -30.43
C VAL A 296 12.67 -10.79 -31.83
N PRO A 297 13.88 -10.24 -31.98
CA PRO A 297 14.46 -9.94 -33.28
C PRO A 297 14.95 -11.20 -33.99
N ALA A 298 15.10 -11.12 -35.31
CA ALA A 298 15.74 -12.17 -36.14
C ALA A 298 17.27 -12.21 -35.93
N SER A 299 17.71 -12.45 -34.70
CA SER A 299 19.11 -12.52 -34.29
C SER A 299 19.35 -13.70 -33.36
N ILE A 300 20.22 -14.62 -33.77
CA ILE A 300 20.59 -15.80 -32.98
C ILE A 300 21.42 -15.46 -31.73
N THR A 301 21.91 -14.22 -31.61
CA THR A 301 22.66 -13.76 -30.44
C THR A 301 21.79 -12.97 -29.46
N ALA A 302 20.52 -12.74 -29.77
CA ALA A 302 19.61 -12.10 -28.83
C ALA A 302 19.18 -13.06 -27.70
N GLY A 303 18.84 -12.49 -26.55
CA GLY A 303 18.30 -13.23 -25.42
C GLY A 303 16.86 -13.69 -25.62
N ASN A 304 16.44 -14.69 -24.86
CA ASN A 304 15.03 -15.05 -24.76
C ASN A 304 14.24 -13.94 -24.06
N VAL A 305 12.94 -13.90 -24.27
CA VAL A 305 12.04 -13.03 -23.50
C VAL A 305 11.06 -13.91 -22.74
N LEU A 306 11.04 -13.77 -21.41
CA LEU A 306 10.17 -14.53 -20.52
C LEU A 306 9.21 -13.58 -19.80
N THR A 307 7.92 -13.77 -20.02
CA THR A 307 6.84 -13.04 -19.34
C THR A 307 6.04 -14.01 -18.48
N ASN A 308 6.01 -13.80 -17.16
CA ASN A 308 5.24 -14.59 -16.22
C ASN A 308 4.14 -13.74 -15.60
N ILE A 309 2.90 -14.19 -15.66
CA ILE A 309 1.76 -13.50 -15.06
C ILE A 309 1.02 -14.49 -14.16
N SER A 310 0.74 -14.09 -12.93
CA SER A 310 -0.02 -14.90 -11.99
C SER A 310 -0.97 -14.10 -11.13
N SER A 311 -2.07 -14.73 -10.69
CA SER A 311 -3.06 -14.09 -9.79
C SER A 311 -3.58 -12.76 -10.31
N SER A 312 -3.62 -12.52 -11.62
CA SER A 312 -3.86 -11.18 -12.19
C SER A 312 -5.15 -11.11 -13.00
N ILE A 313 -5.66 -9.90 -13.24
CA ILE A 313 -6.83 -9.67 -14.10
C ILE A 313 -6.41 -8.83 -15.32
N ILE A 314 -6.82 -9.25 -16.52
CA ILE A 314 -6.56 -8.51 -17.77
C ILE A 314 -7.90 -8.34 -18.52
N ARG A 315 -8.36 -7.10 -18.72
CA ARG A 315 -9.65 -6.79 -19.38
C ARG A 315 -9.58 -5.61 -20.33
N GLY A 316 -10.52 -5.56 -21.27
CA GLY A 316 -10.65 -4.45 -22.22
C GLY A 316 -9.79 -4.59 -23.48
N PHE A 317 -9.05 -5.69 -23.64
CA PHE A 317 -8.20 -5.92 -24.80
C PHE A 317 -8.84 -6.90 -25.79
N ASP A 318 -8.74 -6.60 -27.08
CA ASP A 318 -9.19 -7.51 -28.15
C ASP A 318 -8.31 -8.76 -28.20
N GLU A 319 -6.99 -8.57 -28.10
CA GLU A 319 -6.02 -9.64 -27.91
C GLU A 319 -5.29 -9.48 -26.57
N THR A 320 -5.09 -10.60 -25.87
CA THR A 320 -4.33 -10.59 -24.61
C THR A 320 -2.83 -10.61 -24.85
N TRP A 321 -2.37 -11.24 -25.94
CA TRP A 321 -0.94 -11.25 -26.25
C TRP A 321 -0.63 -11.23 -27.74
N ASP A 322 0.52 -10.65 -28.08
CA ASP A 322 1.24 -10.90 -29.32
C ASP A 322 2.68 -11.33 -29.00
N LEU A 323 3.07 -12.52 -29.48
CA LEU A 323 4.44 -13.03 -29.36
C LEU A 323 5.09 -13.06 -30.74
N SER A 324 5.64 -11.92 -31.14
CA SER A 324 6.35 -11.72 -32.40
C SER A 324 7.76 -12.33 -32.33
N VAL A 325 7.97 -13.43 -33.05
CA VAL A 325 9.24 -14.19 -33.10
C VAL A 325 9.67 -14.51 -34.53
N PRO A 326 10.98 -14.58 -34.81
CA PRO A 326 11.48 -15.01 -36.12
C PRO A 326 11.29 -16.51 -36.35
N ILE A 327 11.14 -16.91 -37.62
CA ILE A 327 11.02 -18.32 -38.03
C ILE A 327 12.40 -18.86 -38.39
N GLY A 328 12.87 -19.88 -37.67
CA GLY A 328 14.10 -20.60 -38.02
C GLY A 328 14.79 -21.24 -36.80
N PRO A 329 15.72 -22.17 -37.03
CA PRO A 329 16.46 -22.81 -35.95
C PRO A 329 17.44 -21.83 -35.28
N GLY A 330 17.57 -21.94 -33.96
CA GLY A 330 18.58 -21.21 -33.18
C GLY A 330 18.21 -19.77 -32.85
N PHE A 331 17.04 -19.28 -33.25
CA PHE A 331 16.54 -18.00 -32.77
C PHE A 331 16.04 -18.07 -31.32
N PRO A 332 16.15 -16.97 -30.57
CA PRO A 332 15.61 -16.86 -29.22
C PRO A 332 14.09 -17.03 -29.20
N THR A 333 13.58 -17.37 -28.02
CA THR A 333 12.17 -17.64 -27.80
C THR A 333 11.48 -16.49 -27.07
N ALA A 334 10.22 -16.26 -27.41
CA ALA A 334 9.27 -15.54 -26.59
C ALA A 334 8.43 -16.57 -25.83
N THR A 335 8.46 -16.54 -24.50
CA THR A 335 7.66 -17.41 -23.63
C THR A 335 6.75 -16.57 -22.75
N LEU A 336 5.45 -16.84 -22.82
CA LEU A 336 4.43 -16.27 -21.95
C LEU A 336 3.84 -17.38 -21.08
N ASN A 337 3.87 -17.20 -19.77
CA ASN A 337 3.21 -18.08 -18.81
C ASN A 337 2.12 -17.30 -18.09
N ILE A 338 0.88 -17.78 -18.13
CA ILE A 338 -0.23 -17.20 -17.36
C ILE A 338 -0.89 -18.29 -16.52
N GLY A 339 -0.96 -18.10 -15.20
CA GLY A 339 -1.60 -19.01 -14.26
C GLY A 339 -2.44 -18.29 -13.21
N HIS A 340 -3.46 -18.93 -12.65
CA HIS A 340 -4.31 -18.35 -11.60
C HIS A 340 -4.84 -16.96 -11.96
N SER A 341 -5.14 -16.67 -13.23
CA SER A 341 -5.46 -15.31 -13.67
C SER A 341 -6.81 -15.27 -14.38
N ASN A 342 -7.48 -14.11 -14.35
CA ASN A 342 -8.72 -13.87 -15.06
C ASN A 342 -8.45 -13.09 -16.35
N PHE A 343 -8.64 -13.67 -17.54
CA PHE A 343 -8.39 -13.01 -18.83
C PHE A 343 -9.12 -13.70 -19.99
N SER A 344 -9.27 -12.99 -21.11
CA SER A 344 -9.74 -13.57 -22.37
C SER A 344 -8.55 -14.20 -23.11
N PRO A 345 -8.49 -15.53 -23.35
CA PRO A 345 -7.30 -16.17 -23.90
C PRO A 345 -7.20 -16.02 -25.43
N VAL A 346 -7.03 -14.78 -25.91
CA VAL A 346 -6.96 -14.44 -27.33
C VAL A 346 -5.53 -14.02 -27.70
N ALA A 347 -4.97 -14.68 -28.71
CA ALA A 347 -3.68 -14.32 -29.31
C ALA A 347 -3.90 -13.39 -30.52
N ALA A 348 -2.98 -12.46 -30.72
CA ALA A 348 -2.88 -11.67 -31.95
C ALA A 348 -2.64 -12.56 -33.18
N PRO A 349 -3.21 -12.21 -34.35
CA PRO A 349 -2.95 -12.91 -35.59
C PRO A 349 -1.44 -12.95 -35.90
N GLY A 350 -0.89 -14.15 -36.08
CA GLY A 350 0.53 -14.33 -36.40
C GLY A 350 1.46 -14.45 -35.20
N SER A 351 0.96 -14.34 -33.96
CA SER A 351 1.72 -14.65 -32.74
C SER A 351 2.32 -16.05 -32.82
N GLY A 352 3.66 -16.15 -32.77
CA GLY A 352 4.42 -17.38 -33.02
C GLY A 352 5.22 -17.91 -31.83
N GLY A 353 5.29 -17.16 -30.72
CA GLY A 353 5.97 -17.61 -29.49
C GLY A 353 5.22 -18.71 -28.73
N THR A 354 5.80 -19.13 -27.59
CA THR A 354 5.18 -20.15 -26.72
C THR A 354 4.30 -19.49 -25.66
N ALA A 355 3.00 -19.72 -25.71
CA ALA A 355 2.04 -19.23 -24.72
C ALA A 355 1.46 -20.39 -23.88
N ASN A 356 1.87 -20.49 -22.62
CA ASN A 356 1.37 -21.43 -21.63
C ASN A 356 0.22 -20.81 -20.83
N VAL A 357 -0.97 -20.80 -21.45
CA VAL A 357 -2.15 -20.06 -20.94
C VAL A 357 -3.37 -20.96 -20.63
N SER A 358 -3.28 -22.26 -20.93
CA SER A 358 -4.39 -23.22 -20.80
C SER A 358 -4.51 -23.85 -19.41
N SER A 359 -3.91 -23.25 -18.38
CA SER A 359 -4.04 -23.76 -17.01
C SER A 359 -5.51 -23.77 -16.58
N PRO A 360 -6.01 -24.84 -15.92
CA PRO A 360 -7.38 -24.85 -15.38
C PRO A 360 -7.57 -23.85 -14.24
N THR A 361 -6.49 -23.26 -13.71
CA THR A 361 -6.55 -22.20 -12.70
C THR A 361 -6.83 -20.83 -13.30
N ASN A 362 -6.81 -20.71 -14.63
CA ASN A 362 -7.20 -19.48 -15.32
C ASN A 362 -8.72 -19.42 -15.50
N ILE A 363 -9.25 -18.22 -15.37
CA ILE A 363 -10.67 -17.91 -15.48
C ILE A 363 -10.87 -16.98 -16.69
N ASN A 364 -11.98 -17.13 -17.39
CA ASN A 364 -12.43 -16.18 -18.41
C ASN A 364 -13.90 -15.84 -18.15
N LEU A 365 -14.13 -15.06 -17.10
CA LEU A 365 -15.46 -14.60 -16.69
C LEU A 365 -15.39 -13.15 -16.24
N ASP A 366 -16.47 -12.39 -16.37
CA ASP A 366 -16.53 -11.02 -15.85
C ASP A 366 -16.06 -10.97 -14.38
N PRO A 367 -15.00 -10.21 -14.04
CA PRO A 367 -14.49 -10.09 -12.68
C PRO A 367 -15.46 -9.34 -11.75
N LYS A 368 -16.54 -8.73 -12.27
CA LYS A 368 -17.53 -7.99 -11.49
C LYS A 368 -16.89 -6.90 -10.62
N PHE A 369 -16.26 -5.95 -11.29
CA PHE A 369 -15.74 -4.74 -10.65
C PHE A 369 -16.87 -3.89 -10.08
N ALA A 370 -16.57 -3.14 -9.01
CA ALA A 370 -17.52 -2.27 -8.34
C ALA A 370 -17.94 -1.07 -9.21
N GLY A 371 -17.10 -0.65 -10.15
CA GLY A 371 -17.39 0.41 -11.12
C GLY A 371 -16.35 0.51 -12.24
N GLU A 372 -16.55 1.47 -13.14
CA GLU A 372 -15.71 1.69 -14.34
C GLU A 372 -14.25 2.00 -13.99
N ASN A 373 -14.02 2.80 -12.93
CA ASN A 373 -12.69 3.14 -12.40
C ASN A 373 -12.53 2.64 -10.95
N ASP A 374 -13.31 1.62 -10.57
CA ASP A 374 -13.27 0.99 -9.25
C ASP A 374 -13.18 -0.52 -9.42
N TYR A 375 -11.94 -1.00 -9.53
CA TYR A 375 -11.61 -2.39 -9.82
C TYR A 375 -11.61 -3.29 -8.58
N ARG A 376 -12.18 -2.83 -7.47
CA ARG A 376 -12.48 -3.69 -6.33
C ARG A 376 -13.56 -4.69 -6.73
N LEU A 377 -13.45 -5.93 -6.25
CA LEU A 377 -14.38 -7.00 -6.61
C LEU A 377 -15.71 -6.87 -5.85
N LEU A 378 -16.81 -7.24 -6.52
CA LEU A 378 -18.12 -7.42 -5.88
C LEU A 378 -18.25 -8.80 -5.22
N PRO A 379 -19.15 -9.00 -4.24
CA PRO A 379 -19.20 -10.20 -3.40
C PRO A 379 -19.45 -11.53 -4.13
N ASP A 380 -19.91 -11.48 -5.38
CA ASP A 380 -20.20 -12.65 -6.20
C ASP A 380 -19.24 -12.76 -7.41
N SER A 381 -18.10 -12.08 -7.34
CA SER A 381 -17.04 -12.12 -8.34
C SER A 381 -16.45 -13.54 -8.46
N PRO A 382 -16.21 -14.04 -9.68
CA PRO A 382 -15.48 -15.29 -9.89
C PRO A 382 -13.98 -15.17 -9.57
N SER A 383 -13.46 -13.95 -9.36
CA SER A 383 -12.04 -13.70 -9.04
C SER A 383 -11.74 -13.74 -7.54
N ILE A 384 -12.75 -13.89 -6.69
CA ILE A 384 -12.57 -14.03 -5.23
C ILE A 384 -12.02 -15.42 -4.90
N ASP A 385 -11.01 -15.51 -4.02
CA ASP A 385 -10.37 -16.73 -3.52
C ASP A 385 -9.87 -17.70 -4.61
N THR A 386 -9.43 -17.17 -5.76
CA THR A 386 -9.02 -17.98 -6.94
C THR A 386 -7.60 -17.70 -7.44
N GLY A 387 -6.84 -16.87 -6.72
CA GLY A 387 -5.42 -16.64 -6.99
C GLY A 387 -4.55 -17.86 -6.66
N ASN A 388 -3.24 -17.67 -6.77
CA ASN A 388 -2.26 -18.69 -6.41
C ASN A 388 -2.12 -18.78 -4.87
N PRO A 389 -2.45 -19.93 -4.24
CA PRO A 389 -2.38 -20.09 -2.78
C PRO A 389 -0.95 -20.09 -2.22
N ALA A 390 0.07 -20.16 -3.07
CA ALA A 390 1.48 -20.10 -2.66
C ALA A 390 2.01 -18.65 -2.53
N LEU A 391 1.21 -17.63 -2.86
CA LEU A 391 1.64 -16.24 -2.74
C LEU A 391 1.82 -15.83 -1.28
N THR A 392 2.83 -15.01 -1.03
CA THR A 392 3.18 -14.49 0.30
C THR A 392 2.93 -12.99 0.44
N LEU A 393 2.18 -12.39 -0.49
CA LEU A 393 1.79 -10.97 -0.42
C LEU A 393 0.86 -10.76 0.78
N THR A 394 1.10 -9.69 1.55
CA THR A 394 0.38 -9.40 2.80
C THR A 394 -0.66 -8.29 2.67
N THR A 395 -0.58 -7.52 1.59
CA THR A 395 -1.39 -6.33 1.31
C THR A 395 -1.80 -6.32 -0.15
N ASP A 396 -2.82 -5.53 -0.49
CA ASP A 396 -3.25 -5.23 -1.86
C ASP A 396 -2.80 -3.82 -2.31
N LEU A 397 -3.24 -3.36 -3.48
CA LEU A 397 -2.85 -2.06 -4.05
C LEU A 397 -3.15 -0.85 -3.14
N ILE A 398 -4.15 -0.92 -2.26
CA ILE A 398 -4.52 0.18 -1.37
C ILE A 398 -4.09 -0.09 0.09
N GLY A 399 -3.23 -1.08 0.29
CA GLY A 399 -2.70 -1.47 1.60
C GLY A 399 -3.67 -2.29 2.45
N GLU A 400 -4.77 -2.79 1.90
CA GLU A 400 -5.71 -3.65 2.64
C GLU A 400 -5.14 -5.07 2.78
N PRO A 401 -5.42 -5.80 3.88
CA PRO A 401 -4.81 -7.10 4.13
C PRO A 401 -5.19 -8.18 3.10
N ARG A 402 -4.20 -8.99 2.70
CA ARG A 402 -4.30 -10.15 1.80
C ARG A 402 -3.51 -11.34 2.37
N PRO A 403 -3.94 -12.60 2.22
CA PRO A 403 -5.26 -13.01 1.71
C PRO A 403 -6.37 -12.86 2.77
N ARG A 404 -7.62 -12.74 2.30
CA ARG A 404 -8.85 -12.82 3.10
C ARG A 404 -9.68 -13.99 2.61
N ASP A 405 -10.40 -14.63 3.53
CA ASP A 405 -11.46 -15.61 3.17
C ASP A 405 -12.68 -14.82 2.67
N GLY A 406 -12.72 -14.55 1.37
CA GLY A 406 -13.74 -13.71 0.74
C GLY A 406 -15.08 -14.42 0.58
N ASN A 407 -15.06 -15.73 0.35
CA ASN A 407 -16.22 -16.59 0.11
C ASN A 407 -16.78 -17.24 1.40
N LEU A 408 -16.06 -17.12 2.52
CA LEU A 408 -16.38 -17.64 3.85
C LEU A 408 -16.46 -19.17 3.95
N ASP A 409 -15.65 -19.88 3.17
CA ASP A 409 -15.54 -21.34 3.22
C ASP A 409 -14.54 -21.86 4.27
N GLY A 410 -13.80 -20.94 4.90
CA GLY A 410 -12.78 -21.22 5.91
C GLY A 410 -11.36 -21.33 5.37
N SER A 411 -11.15 -21.12 4.07
CA SER A 411 -9.85 -21.02 3.41
C SER A 411 -9.58 -19.57 3.01
N SER A 412 -8.39 -19.03 3.32
CA SER A 412 -7.95 -17.72 2.80
C SER A 412 -7.02 -17.95 1.63
N ILE A 413 -7.51 -17.69 0.41
CA ILE A 413 -6.74 -17.74 -0.84
C ILE A 413 -6.75 -16.31 -1.38
N PRO A 414 -5.64 -15.78 -1.91
CA PRO A 414 -5.66 -14.42 -2.46
C PRO A 414 -6.62 -14.34 -3.65
N ASP A 415 -7.23 -13.18 -3.83
CA ASP A 415 -8.01 -12.89 -5.01
C ASP A 415 -7.10 -12.72 -6.24
N GLN A 416 -7.71 -12.85 -7.42
CA GLN A 416 -7.06 -12.43 -8.66
C GLN A 416 -7.19 -10.91 -8.81
N GLY A 417 -6.10 -10.23 -9.18
CA GLY A 417 -6.05 -8.78 -9.42
C GLY A 417 -5.33 -7.99 -8.33
N ALA A 418 -5.23 -6.68 -8.58
CA ALA A 418 -4.57 -5.71 -7.72
C ALA A 418 -5.24 -5.49 -6.36
N TYR A 419 -6.54 -5.80 -6.24
CA TYR A 419 -7.35 -5.59 -5.04
C TYR A 419 -7.74 -6.90 -4.40
N GLU A 420 -7.82 -6.92 -3.07
CA GLU A 420 -8.38 -8.02 -2.29
C GLU A 420 -9.79 -7.64 -1.81
N PHE A 421 -10.76 -8.52 -2.06
CA PHE A 421 -12.11 -8.37 -1.55
C PHE A 421 -12.11 -8.42 -0.03
N GLN A 422 -12.55 -7.32 0.58
CA GLN A 422 -12.73 -7.23 2.03
C GLN A 422 -14.19 -7.54 2.38
N PRO A 423 -14.53 -8.77 2.84
CA PRO A 423 -15.90 -9.09 3.24
C PRO A 423 -16.28 -8.27 4.48
N THR A 424 -17.32 -7.46 4.36
CA THR A 424 -17.88 -6.66 5.46
C THR A 424 -19.29 -7.12 5.79
N CYS A 425 -19.82 -6.72 6.94
CA CYS A 425 -21.22 -6.98 7.30
C CYS A 425 -22.22 -6.42 6.27
N ALA A 426 -21.85 -5.35 5.55
CA ALA A 426 -22.68 -4.76 4.50
C ALA A 426 -22.68 -5.61 3.21
N THR A 427 -21.52 -6.16 2.84
CA THR A 427 -21.35 -6.94 1.61
C THR A 427 -21.70 -8.41 1.79
N VAL A 428 -21.44 -8.97 2.98
CA VAL A 428 -21.72 -10.36 3.34
C VAL A 428 -22.32 -10.43 4.76
N PRO A 429 -23.67 -10.46 4.90
CA PRO A 429 -24.34 -10.46 6.21
C PRO A 429 -23.97 -11.61 7.15
N LEU A 430 -23.39 -12.70 6.61
CA LEU A 430 -22.93 -13.85 7.40
C LEU A 430 -21.73 -13.51 8.30
N VAL A 431 -20.95 -12.49 7.96
CA VAL A 431 -19.78 -12.02 8.73
C VAL A 431 -20.18 -11.27 10.00
N CYS A 432 -21.44 -10.83 10.11
CA CYS A 432 -21.89 -10.06 11.26
C CYS A 432 -22.03 -10.99 12.50
N VAL A 433 -21.11 -10.88 13.47
CA VAL A 433 -21.34 -11.40 14.82
C VAL A 433 -22.31 -10.45 15.52
N ASP A 434 -23.57 -10.84 15.69
CA ASP A 434 -24.48 -10.12 16.58
C ASP A 434 -24.00 -10.32 18.02
N GLU A 435 -23.37 -9.30 18.60
CA GLU A 435 -22.94 -9.29 20.01
C GLU A 435 -23.98 -8.62 20.94
N LYS A 436 -25.08 -8.09 20.38
CA LYS A 436 -25.97 -7.21 21.13
C LYS A 436 -27.11 -7.98 21.77
N ALA A 437 -27.02 -8.17 23.08
CA ALA A 437 -28.07 -8.85 23.83
C ALA A 437 -29.46 -8.19 23.77
N PRO A 438 -30.55 -8.99 23.74
CA PRO A 438 -31.91 -8.49 23.64
C PRO A 438 -32.33 -7.69 24.87
N LYS A 439 -32.66 -6.41 24.75
CA LYS A 439 -33.01 -5.54 25.88
C LYS A 439 -34.39 -5.88 26.48
N ILE A 440 -34.43 -6.25 27.77
CA ILE A 440 -35.68 -6.42 28.53
C ILE A 440 -36.09 -5.10 29.19
N SER A 441 -37.30 -4.63 28.92
CA SER A 441 -37.83 -3.38 29.49
C SER A 441 -39.30 -3.48 29.93
N LYS A 442 -39.79 -2.45 30.62
CA LYS A 442 -41.22 -2.29 31.01
C LYS A 442 -41.78 -3.52 31.73
N VAL A 443 -40.97 -4.16 32.59
CA VAL A 443 -41.38 -5.32 33.39
C VAL A 443 -42.45 -4.93 34.39
N ARG A 444 -43.66 -5.50 34.27
CA ARG A 444 -44.77 -5.32 35.21
C ARG A 444 -45.29 -6.67 35.70
N PHE A 445 -45.70 -6.72 36.96
CA PHE A 445 -46.30 -7.89 37.58
C PHE A 445 -47.62 -7.51 38.23
N PHE A 446 -48.66 -8.25 37.88
CA PHE A 446 -50.01 -8.06 38.41
C PHE A 446 -50.50 -9.35 39.07
N SER A 447 -50.97 -9.24 40.31
CA SER A 447 -51.52 -10.36 41.07
C SER A 447 -52.77 -9.89 41.81
N LYS A 448 -53.87 -10.64 41.65
CA LYS A 448 -55.15 -10.41 42.36
C LYS A 448 -55.42 -11.59 43.30
N PRO A 449 -56.01 -11.36 44.49
CA PRO A 449 -56.37 -12.43 45.42
C PRO A 449 -57.18 -13.52 44.74
N LYS A 450 -56.87 -14.79 45.04
CA LYS A 450 -57.55 -15.99 44.51
C LYS A 450 -57.55 -16.10 42.96
N SER A 451 -56.71 -15.32 42.24
CA SER A 451 -56.66 -15.29 40.77
C SER A 451 -55.27 -15.62 40.20
N SER A 452 -55.18 -15.75 38.88
CA SER A 452 -53.90 -15.91 38.16
C SER A 452 -53.06 -14.63 38.23
N SER A 453 -51.74 -14.78 38.33
CA SER A 453 -50.82 -13.64 38.21
C SER A 453 -50.42 -13.43 36.75
N THR A 454 -50.14 -12.20 36.34
CA THR A 454 -49.67 -11.87 34.98
C THR A 454 -48.34 -11.11 35.06
N VAL A 455 -47.35 -11.56 34.28
CA VAL A 455 -46.14 -10.80 33.99
C VAL A 455 -46.25 -10.22 32.59
N THR A 456 -45.85 -8.96 32.43
CA THR A 456 -45.60 -8.38 31.12
C THR A 456 -44.22 -7.75 31.05
N CYS A 457 -43.53 -7.86 29.93
CA CYS A 457 -42.31 -7.11 29.63
C CYS A 457 -42.27 -6.77 28.13
N ARG A 458 -41.32 -5.94 27.71
CA ARG A 458 -40.94 -5.77 26.30
C ARG A 458 -39.53 -6.31 26.07
N VAL A 459 -39.31 -6.96 24.94
CA VAL A 459 -37.98 -7.35 24.43
C VAL A 459 -37.68 -6.54 23.16
N SER A 460 -36.43 -6.15 22.92
CA SER A 460 -36.03 -5.37 21.73
C SER A 460 -36.19 -6.14 20.43
N GLU A 461 -35.98 -7.44 20.47
CA GLU A 461 -35.94 -8.33 19.31
C GLU A 461 -36.50 -9.72 19.63
N ALA A 462 -36.43 -10.62 18.65
CA ALA A 462 -36.87 -12.00 18.83
C ALA A 462 -35.96 -12.75 19.82
N ALA A 463 -36.56 -13.36 20.85
CA ALA A 463 -35.80 -14.03 21.90
C ALA A 463 -36.59 -15.15 22.59
N LYS A 464 -35.86 -16.13 23.11
CA LYS A 464 -36.32 -17.11 24.10
C LYS A 464 -36.32 -16.47 25.48
N VAL A 465 -37.51 -16.23 26.05
CA VAL A 465 -37.68 -15.53 27.32
C VAL A 465 -38.06 -16.49 28.46
N SER A 466 -37.22 -16.56 29.50
CA SER A 466 -37.40 -17.37 30.71
C SER A 466 -37.76 -16.51 31.91
N PHE A 467 -38.96 -16.70 32.47
CA PHE A 467 -39.45 -16.10 33.71
C PHE A 467 -39.25 -17.06 34.88
N ARG A 468 -38.43 -16.70 35.86
CA ARG A 468 -38.09 -17.51 37.05
C ARG A 468 -38.58 -16.80 38.32
N PHE A 469 -39.40 -17.47 39.11
CA PHE A 469 -39.90 -16.98 40.39
C PHE A 469 -39.23 -17.75 41.53
N LYS A 470 -38.37 -17.07 42.30
CA LYS A 470 -37.69 -17.60 43.48
C LYS A 470 -38.28 -16.95 44.75
N PRO A 471 -38.85 -17.70 45.70
CA PRO A 471 -39.36 -17.12 46.96
C PRO A 471 -38.28 -16.35 47.74
N LEU A 472 -38.64 -15.19 48.33
CA LEU A 472 -37.72 -14.31 49.06
C LEU A 472 -37.70 -14.54 50.58
N ALA A 473 -38.66 -15.26 51.15
CA ALA A 473 -38.71 -15.58 52.58
C ALA A 473 -39.27 -17.00 52.80
N ARG A 474 -38.75 -17.68 53.83
CA ARG A 474 -39.28 -18.93 54.37
C ARG A 474 -40.49 -18.59 55.24
N ASN A 475 -41.65 -18.31 54.64
CA ASN A 475 -42.88 -18.18 55.42
C ASN A 475 -43.19 -19.56 56.03
N SER A 476 -42.75 -19.73 57.27
CA SER A 476 -42.97 -20.84 58.21
C SER A 476 -44.42 -20.94 58.67
N SER A 477 -45.38 -20.65 57.80
CA SER A 477 -46.77 -21.05 58.00
C SER A 477 -46.84 -22.58 57.82
N LYS A 478 -46.65 -23.31 58.94
CA LYS A 478 -46.85 -24.75 59.15
C LYS A 478 -46.45 -25.65 57.96
N GLY A 479 -45.16 -26.00 57.88
CA GLY A 479 -44.69 -27.25 57.25
C GLY A 479 -44.61 -27.37 55.72
N LYS A 480 -44.83 -26.32 54.91
CA LYS A 480 -44.86 -26.47 53.43
C LYS A 480 -43.65 -25.84 52.70
N LYS A 481 -42.96 -26.62 51.86
CA LYS A 481 -41.77 -26.22 51.08
C LYS A 481 -42.06 -25.04 50.09
N PRO A 482 -41.10 -24.10 49.90
CA PRO A 482 -41.20 -23.02 48.91
C PRO A 482 -41.33 -23.56 47.47
N ARG A 483 -42.17 -22.93 46.64
CA ARG A 483 -42.36 -23.31 45.22
C ARG A 483 -41.59 -22.40 44.27
N PHE A 484 -40.66 -22.99 43.52
CA PHE A 484 -39.97 -22.34 42.41
C PHE A 484 -40.78 -22.55 41.13
N VAL A 485 -40.92 -21.49 40.32
CA VAL A 485 -41.65 -21.57 39.05
C VAL A 485 -40.78 -21.01 37.94
N LYS A 486 -40.55 -21.79 36.89
CA LYS A 486 -39.92 -21.34 35.64
C LYS A 486 -40.92 -21.46 34.51
N ILE A 487 -41.05 -20.42 33.69
CA ILE A 487 -41.87 -20.41 32.48
C ILE A 487 -40.99 -19.91 31.35
N VAL A 488 -40.96 -20.62 30.22
CA VAL A 488 -40.18 -20.24 29.04
C VAL A 488 -41.14 -19.97 27.89
N ARG A 489 -40.84 -18.96 27.06
CA ARG A 489 -41.65 -18.60 25.90
C ARG A 489 -40.76 -18.08 24.77
N GLN A 490 -41.02 -18.49 23.53
CA GLN A 490 -40.47 -17.83 22.35
C GLN A 490 -41.27 -16.56 22.06
N ALA A 491 -40.58 -15.44 21.86
CA ALA A 491 -41.20 -14.14 21.62
C ALA A 491 -40.55 -13.44 20.44
N LYS A 492 -41.35 -12.72 19.65
CA LYS A 492 -40.86 -11.70 18.70
C LYS A 492 -40.53 -10.40 19.47
N ALA A 493 -39.88 -9.46 18.79
CA ALA A 493 -39.70 -8.09 19.26
C ALA A 493 -41.02 -7.51 19.79
N GLY A 494 -40.96 -6.79 20.91
CA GLY A 494 -42.12 -6.12 21.51
C GLY A 494 -42.67 -6.80 22.75
N LYS A 495 -44.00 -6.73 22.96
CA LYS A 495 -44.65 -7.02 24.24
C LYS A 495 -44.81 -8.53 24.48
N VAL A 496 -44.21 -9.02 25.56
CA VAL A 496 -44.37 -10.39 26.05
C VAL A 496 -45.31 -10.41 27.24
N ARG A 497 -46.32 -11.29 27.21
CA ARG A 497 -47.27 -11.51 28.32
C ARG A 497 -47.28 -12.97 28.73
N VAL A 498 -47.14 -13.24 30.03
CA VAL A 498 -47.21 -14.58 30.60
C VAL A 498 -48.22 -14.60 31.75
N LYS A 499 -49.17 -15.54 31.68
CA LYS A 499 -50.14 -15.82 32.75
C LYS A 499 -49.62 -16.98 33.60
N VAL A 500 -49.52 -16.76 34.89
CA VAL A 500 -49.14 -17.76 35.90
C VAL A 500 -50.41 -18.22 36.61
N SER A 501 -50.74 -19.50 36.49
CA SER A 501 -52.00 -20.04 37.03
C SER A 501 -52.07 -19.91 38.56
N LYS A 502 -53.30 -19.76 39.10
CA LYS A 502 -53.61 -19.47 40.51
C LYS A 502 -53.02 -20.45 41.54
N ARG A 503 -52.62 -21.66 41.12
CA ARG A 503 -52.03 -22.70 41.99
C ARG A 503 -50.50 -22.83 41.85
N LYS A 504 -49.90 -22.22 40.82
CA LYS A 504 -48.44 -22.33 40.55
C LYS A 504 -47.61 -21.47 41.51
N LEU A 505 -48.10 -20.28 41.88
CA LEU A 505 -47.48 -19.42 42.89
C LEU A 505 -48.36 -19.35 44.13
N ARG A 506 -47.74 -19.43 45.31
CA ARG A 506 -48.41 -19.20 46.60
C ARG A 506 -48.37 -17.72 46.98
N PRO A 507 -49.34 -17.21 47.75
CA PRO A 507 -49.26 -15.86 48.31
C PRO A 507 -47.93 -15.63 49.05
N GLY A 508 -47.26 -14.53 48.78
CA GLY A 508 -45.92 -14.27 49.32
C GLY A 508 -45.03 -13.39 48.42
N ARG A 509 -43.79 -13.14 48.87
CA ARG A 509 -42.80 -12.34 48.15
C ARG A 509 -41.86 -13.22 47.32
N TYR A 510 -41.63 -12.85 46.06
CA TYR A 510 -40.77 -13.55 45.12
C TYR A 510 -39.77 -12.60 44.46
N ARG A 511 -38.62 -13.13 44.08
CA ARG A 511 -37.69 -12.57 43.10
C ARG A 511 -38.09 -13.12 41.75
N LEU A 512 -38.63 -12.24 40.89
CA LEU A 512 -38.85 -12.52 39.48
C LEU A 512 -37.57 -12.20 38.72
N THR A 513 -36.97 -13.19 38.08
CA THR A 513 -35.85 -13.02 37.15
C THR A 513 -36.32 -13.39 35.74
N ILE A 514 -36.19 -12.45 34.81
CA ILE A 514 -36.47 -12.63 33.39
C ILE A 514 -35.13 -12.69 32.68
N VAL A 515 -34.93 -13.74 31.88
CA VAL A 515 -33.75 -13.88 31.00
C VAL A 515 -34.25 -13.97 29.57
N ALA A 516 -33.69 -13.17 28.67
CA ALA A 516 -33.97 -13.23 27.24
C ALA A 516 -32.68 -13.65 26.52
N THR A 517 -32.79 -14.58 25.58
CA THR A 517 -31.67 -15.09 24.76
C THR A 517 -32.09 -15.03 23.30
N ASP A 518 -31.32 -14.37 22.44
CA ASP A 518 -31.58 -14.29 20.99
C ASP A 518 -31.10 -15.56 20.24
N LYS A 519 -31.03 -15.49 18.91
CA LYS A 519 -30.55 -16.59 18.07
C LYS A 519 -29.03 -16.73 18.09
N ALA A 520 -28.29 -15.63 18.20
CA ALA A 520 -26.83 -15.58 18.30
C ALA A 520 -26.31 -16.07 19.66
N GLY A 521 -27.20 -16.19 20.65
CA GLY A 521 -26.89 -16.69 21.99
C GLY A 521 -26.66 -15.59 23.01
N ASN A 522 -26.74 -14.31 22.63
CA ASN A 522 -26.55 -13.23 23.58
C ASN A 522 -27.71 -13.20 24.57
N THR A 523 -27.40 -12.88 25.83
CA THR A 523 -28.38 -12.93 26.91
C THR A 523 -28.47 -11.65 27.70
N SER A 524 -29.70 -11.25 28.04
CA SER A 524 -29.93 -10.18 29.00
C SER A 524 -30.78 -10.65 30.17
N LYS A 525 -30.68 -9.94 31.30
CA LYS A 525 -31.34 -10.30 32.55
C LYS A 525 -31.98 -9.10 33.23
N ALA A 526 -33.26 -9.22 33.57
CA ALA A 526 -33.97 -8.25 34.40
C ALA A 526 -34.50 -8.93 35.67
N THR A 527 -34.30 -8.31 36.83
CA THR A 527 -34.77 -8.86 38.11
C THR A 527 -35.66 -7.86 38.85
N ARG A 528 -36.78 -8.33 39.42
CA ARG A 528 -37.72 -7.50 40.19
C ARG A 528 -38.27 -8.26 41.40
N LYS A 529 -38.38 -7.62 42.56
CA LYS A 529 -39.12 -8.16 43.71
C LYS A 529 -40.62 -7.96 43.46
N VAL A 530 -41.41 -9.02 43.62
CA VAL A 530 -42.86 -9.03 43.36
C VAL A 530 -43.61 -9.69 44.51
N ARG A 531 -44.86 -9.28 44.73
CA ARG A 531 -45.74 -9.84 45.77
C ARG A 531 -46.95 -10.49 45.12
N VAL A 532 -47.15 -11.77 45.39
CA VAL A 532 -48.35 -12.53 45.01
C VAL A 532 -49.38 -12.31 46.10
N LYS A 533 -50.56 -11.81 45.74
CA LYS A 533 -51.67 -11.51 46.66
C LYS A 533 -52.61 -12.69 46.83
#